data_AF-A0A916WM20-F1
#
_entry.id   AF-A0A916WM20-F1
#
_cell.length_a   1.000
_cell.length_b   1.000
_cell.length_c   1.000
_cell.angle_alpha   90.00
_cell.angle_beta   90.00
_cell.angle_gamma   90.00
#
_symmetry.space_group_name_H-M   'P 1'
#
loop_
_entity.id
_entity.type
_entity.pdbx_description
1 polymer ?
#
loop_
_entity_poly.entity_id
_entity_poly.type
_entity_poly.pdbx_seq_one_letter_code
_entity_poly.pdbx_strand_id
1 'polypeptide(L)'
;MIRDVSNPNASQLIVEITHINSEIVRFREITPDFRWIDVKFFAYSGVGNPKDVLAAVIANPWYNDDYASPSGALPEPSRGLHGPFRLDHITVGSFDKSSARKCRETVRTWAGQLGPLPKELTVKYDSFVAHVLEGASAVFRLTDLDDTARHPWGGQLGVLGFHEFVVISPKSKTIALLVASDD
;
A
#
# COMPACT_ATOMS: atom_id res chain seq x y z
N MET A 1 -0.41 12.57 -51.32
CA MET A 1 0.23 11.68 -50.31
C MET A 1 0.53 12.54 -49.10
N ILE A 2 -0.32 12.47 -48.08
CA ILE A 2 -0.24 13.32 -46.89
C ILE A 2 0.88 12.75 -46.01
N ARG A 3 1.87 13.58 -45.67
CA ARG A 3 2.91 13.22 -44.69
C ARG A 3 2.28 13.26 -43.31
N ASP A 4 2.27 12.13 -42.64
CA ASP A 4 1.91 11.98 -41.25
C ASP A 4 2.95 12.73 -40.40
N VAL A 5 2.49 13.75 -39.66
CA VAL A 5 3.31 14.54 -38.76
C VAL A 5 3.02 14.02 -37.36
N SER A 6 3.63 12.89 -37.00
CA SER A 6 3.65 12.41 -35.63
C SER A 6 4.42 13.42 -34.78
N ASN A 7 3.69 14.14 -33.94
CA ASN A 7 4.18 15.16 -33.03
C ASN A 7 5.11 14.52 -31.96
N PRO A 8 6.41 14.89 -31.86
CA PRO A 8 7.35 14.23 -30.95
C PRO A 8 7.33 14.77 -29.51
N ASN A 9 6.38 15.64 -29.15
CA ASN A 9 6.31 16.27 -27.81
C ASN A 9 4.97 16.03 -27.11
N ALA A 10 4.52 14.78 -27.01
CA ALA A 10 3.64 14.41 -25.90
C ALA A 10 4.52 14.26 -24.67
N SER A 11 4.78 15.35 -23.95
CA SER A 11 5.39 15.27 -22.62
C SER A 11 4.54 14.35 -21.76
N GLN A 12 5.01 13.14 -21.52
CA GLN A 12 4.37 12.20 -20.62
C GLN A 12 4.28 12.89 -19.26
N LEU A 13 3.07 13.10 -18.75
CA LEU A 13 2.86 13.72 -17.44
C LEU A 13 3.57 12.88 -16.38
N ILE A 14 4.62 13.43 -15.78
CA ILE A 14 5.34 12.78 -14.68
C ILE A 14 4.49 12.98 -13.42
N VAL A 15 4.07 11.89 -12.79
CA VAL A 15 3.40 11.94 -11.49
C VAL A 15 4.47 12.06 -10.41
N GLU A 16 4.67 13.27 -9.90
CA GLU A 16 5.51 13.49 -8.73
C GLU A 16 4.77 13.05 -7.46
N ILE A 17 5.48 12.31 -6.60
CA ILE A 17 5.01 11.87 -5.29
C ILE A 17 6.09 12.13 -4.24
N THR A 18 5.66 12.59 -3.07
CA THR A 18 6.55 12.87 -1.94
C THR A 18 5.95 12.26 -0.69
N HIS A 19 6.73 11.48 0.05
CA HIS A 19 6.33 10.94 1.34
C HIS A 19 6.09 12.08 2.34
N ILE A 20 4.98 12.01 3.07
CA ILE A 20 4.59 12.98 4.10
C ILE A 20 4.98 12.45 5.47
N ASN A 21 4.45 11.28 5.81
CA ASN A 21 4.65 10.60 7.07
C ASN A 21 4.26 9.12 6.94
N SER A 22 4.59 8.35 7.97
CA SER A 22 4.11 6.98 8.15
C SER A 22 3.44 6.86 9.51
N GLU A 23 2.36 6.11 9.57
CA GLU A 23 1.61 5.82 10.79
C GLU A 23 1.41 4.32 10.90
N ILE A 24 1.45 3.79 12.12
CA ILE A 24 1.29 2.37 12.36
C ILE A 24 0.43 2.10 13.58
N VAL A 25 -0.54 1.21 13.43
CA VAL A 25 -1.33 0.65 14.53
C VAL A 25 -0.79 -0.74 14.82
N ARG A 26 -0.12 -0.90 15.96
CA ARG A 26 0.36 -2.21 16.42
C ARG A 26 -0.62 -2.78 17.44
N PHE A 27 -1.11 -4.00 17.21
CA PHE A 27 -2.06 -4.62 18.13
C PHE A 27 -1.37 -4.93 19.47
N ARG A 28 -0.05 -5.20 19.42
CA ARG A 28 0.79 -5.44 20.59
C ARG A 28 0.83 -4.31 21.63
N GLU A 29 0.38 -3.11 21.28
CA GLU A 29 0.25 -2.00 22.22
C GLU A 29 -0.91 -2.19 23.22
N ILE A 30 -1.87 -3.08 22.90
CA ILE A 30 -3.08 -3.33 23.69
C ILE A 30 -3.22 -4.82 24.06
N THR A 31 -2.77 -5.75 23.21
CA THR A 31 -2.86 -7.22 23.39
C THR A 31 -1.48 -7.87 23.21
N PRO A 32 -1.25 -9.16 23.48
CA PRO A 32 0.01 -9.84 23.12
C PRO A 32 0.03 -10.29 21.63
N ASP A 33 -0.54 -9.50 20.73
CA ASP A 33 -0.81 -9.86 19.33
C ASP A 33 0.15 -9.13 18.38
N PHE A 34 0.82 -9.87 17.50
CA PHE A 34 1.84 -9.35 16.61
C PHE A 34 1.29 -8.75 15.30
N ARG A 35 -0.03 -8.72 15.13
CA ARG A 35 -0.69 -8.04 14.01
C ARG A 35 -0.49 -6.51 14.04
N TRP A 36 -0.38 -5.90 12.88
CA TRP A 36 -0.22 -4.46 12.71
C TRP A 36 -0.82 -3.95 11.40
N ILE A 37 -1.04 -2.64 11.33
CA ILE A 37 -1.41 -1.93 10.10
C ILE A 37 -0.47 -0.75 9.95
N ASP A 38 0.38 -0.78 8.92
CA ASP A 38 1.29 0.29 8.51
C ASP A 38 0.64 1.09 7.39
N VAL A 39 0.75 2.41 7.46
CA VAL A 39 0.31 3.30 6.38
C VAL A 39 1.38 4.32 6.10
N LYS A 40 1.78 4.42 4.84
CA LYS A 40 2.63 5.50 4.34
C LYS A 40 1.78 6.47 3.54
N PHE A 41 1.79 7.74 3.93
CA PHE A 41 1.07 8.79 3.23
C PHE A 41 2.01 9.57 2.30
N PHE A 42 1.50 9.90 1.12
CA PHE A 42 2.21 10.67 0.12
C PHE A 42 1.36 11.84 -0.35
N ALA A 43 2.00 12.98 -0.58
CA ALA A 43 1.46 14.04 -1.43
C ALA A 43 1.74 13.68 -2.88
N TYR A 44 0.86 14.04 -3.80
CA TYR A 44 1.14 13.92 -5.23
C TYR A 44 0.73 15.15 -6.01
N SER A 45 1.33 15.31 -7.19
CA SER A 45 1.13 16.45 -8.10
C SER A 45 -0.33 16.68 -8.53
N GLY A 46 -1.21 15.70 -8.37
CA GLY A 46 -2.62 15.79 -8.79
C GLY A 46 -2.84 15.52 -10.29
N VAL A 47 -1.80 15.09 -11.00
CA VAL A 47 -1.85 14.74 -12.43
C VAL A 47 -1.74 13.23 -12.61
N GLY A 48 -1.97 12.76 -13.85
CA GLY A 48 -1.93 11.35 -14.20
C GLY A 48 -3.25 10.63 -13.92
N ASN A 49 -3.50 9.57 -14.68
CA ASN A 49 -4.62 8.68 -14.39
C ASN A 49 -4.28 7.80 -13.16
N PRO A 50 -5.25 7.15 -12.50
CA PRO A 50 -4.99 6.36 -11.30
C PRO A 50 -3.91 5.26 -11.44
N LYS A 51 -3.72 4.69 -12.64
CA LYS A 51 -2.65 3.70 -12.88
C LYS A 51 -1.28 4.36 -12.97
N ASP A 52 -1.18 5.57 -13.51
CA ASP A 52 0.08 6.34 -13.52
C ASP A 52 0.50 6.68 -12.09
N VAL A 53 -0.46 7.04 -11.24
CA VAL A 53 -0.23 7.31 -9.81
C VAL A 53 0.23 6.03 -9.09
N LEU A 54 -0.40 4.89 -9.34
CA LEU A 54 0.04 3.60 -8.79
C LEU A 54 1.46 3.25 -9.25
N ALA A 55 1.79 3.47 -10.53
CA ALA A 55 3.14 3.25 -11.05
C ALA A 55 4.17 4.12 -10.32
N ALA A 56 3.83 5.38 -10.05
CA ALA A 56 4.69 6.27 -9.28
C ALA A 56 4.91 5.75 -7.86
N VAL A 57 3.86 5.28 -7.17
CA VAL A 57 3.96 4.69 -5.82
C VAL A 57 4.93 3.52 -5.80
N ILE A 58 4.78 2.55 -6.72
CA ILE A 58 5.65 1.36 -6.80
C ILE A 58 7.11 1.76 -7.07
N ALA A 59 7.35 2.81 -7.86
CA ALA A 59 8.69 3.31 -8.14
C ALA A 59 9.30 4.15 -6.99
N ASN A 60 8.55 4.43 -5.93
CA ASN A 60 9.02 5.27 -4.82
C ASN A 60 9.97 4.48 -3.90
N PRO A 61 11.07 5.08 -3.40
CA PRO A 61 11.93 4.42 -2.41
C PRO A 61 11.21 3.94 -1.15
N TRP A 62 10.13 4.63 -0.72
CA TRP A 62 9.34 4.22 0.44
C TRP A 62 8.45 2.99 0.19
N TYR A 63 8.36 2.53 -1.05
CA TYR A 63 7.71 1.27 -1.42
C TYR A 63 8.65 0.06 -1.28
N ASN A 64 9.91 0.23 -0.90
CA ASN A 64 10.87 -0.88 -0.83
C ASN A 64 10.96 -1.51 0.57
N ASP A 65 9.91 -1.36 1.38
CA ASP A 65 9.90 -1.80 2.77
C ASP A 65 9.82 -3.32 2.81
N ASP A 66 10.82 -3.97 3.40
CA ASP A 66 10.81 -5.43 3.52
C ASP A 66 9.81 -5.93 4.57
N TYR A 67 9.27 -5.03 5.40
CA TYR A 67 8.33 -5.28 6.50
C TYR A 67 8.80 -6.31 7.53
N ALA A 68 10.07 -6.73 7.48
CA ALA A 68 10.72 -7.62 8.44
C ALA A 68 11.80 -6.88 9.26
N SER A 69 12.23 -5.72 8.77
CA SER A 69 13.18 -4.81 9.38
C SER A 69 12.47 -3.69 10.16
N PRO A 70 13.10 -3.11 11.20
CA PRO A 70 12.51 -1.98 11.90
C PRO A 70 12.33 -0.77 10.99
N SER A 71 11.10 -0.27 10.88
CA SER A 71 10.76 0.95 10.15
C SER A 71 11.58 2.16 10.64
N GLY A 72 12.22 2.89 9.72
CA GLY A 72 13.03 4.07 10.01
C GLY A 72 12.41 5.41 9.56
N ALA A 73 13.12 6.51 9.84
CA ALA A 73 12.76 7.85 9.37
C ALA A 73 13.15 8.12 7.90
N LEU A 74 13.80 7.16 7.25
CA LEU A 74 14.23 7.21 5.86
C LEU A 74 13.73 5.95 5.15
N PRO A 75 13.53 5.98 3.82
CA PRO A 75 13.19 4.79 3.07
C PRO A 75 14.29 3.75 3.22
N GLU A 76 13.89 2.48 3.28
CA GLU A 76 14.85 1.38 3.37
C GLU A 76 15.75 1.36 2.12
N PRO A 77 17.04 1.01 2.28
CA PRO A 77 17.89 0.77 1.12
C PRO A 77 17.28 -0.36 0.30
N SER A 78 17.10 -0.14 -1.00
CA SER A 78 16.50 -1.16 -1.86
C SER A 78 17.32 -2.45 -1.83
N ARG A 79 16.70 -3.52 -1.33
CA ARG A 79 17.22 -4.90 -1.37
C ARG A 79 16.57 -5.72 -2.48
N GLY A 80 15.76 -5.07 -3.33
CA GLY A 80 14.92 -5.74 -4.32
C GLY A 80 13.76 -6.54 -3.69
N LEU A 81 13.30 -6.15 -2.50
CA LEU A 81 12.22 -6.81 -1.75
C LEU A 81 11.13 -5.79 -1.39
N HIS A 82 9.92 -6.30 -1.19
CA HIS A 82 8.78 -5.58 -0.62
C HIS A 82 7.83 -6.57 0.06
N GLY A 83 7.74 -6.49 1.38
CA GLY A 83 7.05 -7.49 2.19
C GLY A 83 7.50 -8.92 1.82
N PRO A 84 6.58 -9.86 1.53
CA PRO A 84 6.92 -11.24 1.23
C PRO A 84 7.41 -11.46 -0.21
N PHE A 85 7.45 -10.40 -1.04
CA PHE A 85 7.67 -10.50 -2.47
C PHE A 85 9.00 -9.87 -2.90
N ARG A 86 9.52 -10.34 -4.03
CA ARG A 86 10.59 -9.66 -4.75
C ARG A 86 10.00 -8.46 -5.48
N LEU A 87 10.64 -7.31 -5.32
CA LEU A 87 10.16 -6.04 -5.86
C LEU A 87 10.05 -6.05 -7.40
N ASP A 88 10.94 -6.77 -8.10
CA ASP A 88 10.93 -6.91 -9.56
C ASP A 88 9.72 -7.67 -10.12
N HIS A 89 8.96 -8.37 -9.26
CA HIS A 89 7.70 -9.04 -9.63
C HIS A 89 6.46 -8.17 -9.36
N ILE A 90 6.60 -7.03 -8.70
CA ILE A 90 5.47 -6.15 -8.40
C ILE A 90 5.36 -5.09 -9.49
N THR A 91 4.25 -5.14 -10.23
CA THR A 91 3.94 -4.19 -11.29
C THR A 91 2.56 -3.61 -11.09
N VAL A 92 2.19 -2.58 -11.84
CA VAL A 92 0.80 -2.08 -11.89
C VAL A 92 -0.20 -3.20 -12.23
N GLY A 93 0.21 -4.21 -13.00
CA GLY A 93 -0.61 -5.37 -13.36
C GLY A 93 -0.85 -6.34 -12.20
N SER A 94 -0.05 -6.26 -11.15
CA SER A 94 -0.18 -7.04 -9.91
C SER A 94 -1.29 -6.51 -8.99
N PHE A 95 -1.99 -5.43 -9.39
CA PHE A 95 -3.03 -4.79 -8.61
C PHE A 95 -4.39 -4.85 -9.27
N ASP A 96 -5.38 -5.33 -8.52
CA ASP A 96 -6.79 -5.26 -8.90
C ASP A 96 -7.41 -3.93 -8.49
N LYS A 97 -8.31 -3.42 -9.33
CA LYS A 97 -9.21 -2.33 -8.91
C LYS A 97 -10.12 -2.82 -7.79
N SER A 98 -10.22 -2.02 -6.74
CA SER A 98 -11.00 -2.32 -5.55
C SER A 98 -11.86 -1.12 -5.16
N SER A 99 -12.35 -1.10 -3.92
CA SER A 99 -13.12 0.00 -3.35
C SER A 99 -12.76 0.24 -1.89
N ALA A 100 -13.03 1.44 -1.39
CA ALA A 100 -12.85 1.76 0.03
C ALA A 100 -13.63 0.79 0.93
N ARG A 101 -14.85 0.40 0.53
CA ARG A 101 -15.65 -0.60 1.23
C ARG A 101 -14.93 -1.96 1.30
N LYS A 102 -14.43 -2.47 0.16
CA LYS A 102 -13.74 -3.77 0.10
C LYS A 102 -12.41 -3.75 0.86
N CYS A 103 -11.68 -2.64 0.83
CA CYS A 103 -10.50 -2.42 1.66
C CYS A 103 -10.85 -2.56 3.15
N ARG A 104 -11.81 -1.76 3.64
CA ARG A 104 -12.29 -1.83 5.03
C ARG A 104 -12.75 -3.24 5.44
N GLU A 105 -13.54 -3.90 4.59
CA GLU A 105 -14.02 -5.27 4.83
C GLU A 105 -12.86 -6.28 4.92
N THR A 106 -11.87 -6.18 4.02
CA THR A 106 -10.72 -7.09 3.99
C THR A 106 -9.89 -6.93 5.27
N VAL A 107 -9.50 -5.70 5.59
CA VAL A 107 -8.70 -5.42 6.78
C VAL A 107 -9.48 -5.79 8.05
N ARG A 108 -10.80 -5.54 8.10
CA ARG A 108 -11.62 -5.89 9.27
C ARG A 108 -11.74 -7.40 9.45
N THR A 109 -11.91 -8.14 8.36
CA THR A 109 -12.00 -9.60 8.38
C THR A 109 -10.69 -10.21 8.88
N TRP A 110 -9.56 -9.75 8.33
CA TRP A 110 -8.22 -10.14 8.77
C TRP A 110 -7.98 -9.80 10.26
N ALA A 111 -8.35 -8.59 10.68
CA ALA A 111 -8.19 -8.15 12.07
C ALA A 111 -9.08 -8.96 13.05
N GLY A 112 -10.20 -9.53 12.60
CA GLY A 112 -11.08 -10.36 13.41
C GLY A 112 -10.78 -11.87 13.40
N GLN A 113 -9.78 -12.33 12.65
CA GLN A 113 -9.60 -13.77 12.39
C GLN A 113 -9.22 -14.60 13.62
N LEU A 114 -8.57 -13.99 14.62
CA LEU A 114 -8.22 -14.63 15.89
C LEU A 114 -9.29 -14.42 16.98
N GLY A 115 -10.47 -13.94 16.60
CA GLY A 115 -11.55 -13.59 17.52
C GLY A 115 -11.77 -12.08 17.66
N PRO A 116 -12.71 -11.67 18.53
CA PRO A 116 -13.07 -10.27 18.70
C PRO A 116 -11.90 -9.47 19.27
N LEU A 117 -11.65 -8.29 18.70
CA LEU A 117 -10.67 -7.34 19.23
C LEU A 117 -11.19 -6.68 20.52
N PRO A 118 -10.31 -6.30 21.45
CA PRO A 118 -10.68 -5.42 22.55
C PRO A 118 -11.32 -4.13 22.03
N LYS A 119 -12.25 -3.58 22.82
CA LYS A 119 -13.00 -2.38 22.43
C LYS A 119 -12.10 -1.20 22.09
N GLU A 120 -11.05 -0.97 22.88
CA GLU A 120 -10.08 0.11 22.66
C GLU A 120 -9.37 -0.04 21.31
N LEU A 121 -8.87 -1.25 21.03
CA LEU A 121 -8.21 -1.56 19.76
C LEU A 121 -9.20 -1.43 18.58
N THR A 122 -10.46 -1.84 18.76
CA THR A 122 -11.50 -1.70 17.74
C THR A 122 -11.73 -0.23 17.38
N VAL A 123 -11.82 0.66 18.37
CA VAL A 123 -12.00 2.10 18.15
C VAL A 123 -10.78 2.72 17.46
N LYS A 124 -9.57 2.40 17.93
CA LYS A 124 -8.32 2.88 17.31
C LYS A 124 -8.23 2.43 15.85
N TYR A 125 -8.47 1.14 15.61
CA TYR A 125 -8.51 0.52 14.29
C TYR A 125 -9.54 1.18 13.36
N ASP A 126 -10.80 1.28 13.78
CA ASP A 126 -11.88 1.78 12.93
C ASP A 126 -11.67 3.24 12.56
N SER A 127 -11.19 4.06 13.51
CA SER A 127 -10.83 5.46 13.28
C SER A 127 -9.67 5.58 12.30
N PHE A 128 -8.64 4.76 12.47
CA PHE A 128 -7.45 4.77 11.61
C PHE A 128 -7.81 4.40 10.17
N VAL A 129 -8.50 3.27 9.96
CA VAL A 129 -8.92 2.84 8.61
C VAL A 129 -9.93 3.83 8.00
N ALA A 130 -10.78 4.47 8.79
CA ALA A 130 -11.67 5.51 8.29
C ALA A 130 -10.91 6.73 7.77
N HIS A 131 -9.88 7.18 8.51
CA HIS A 131 -9.02 8.29 8.09
C HIS A 131 -8.28 7.98 6.77
N VAL A 132 -7.69 6.78 6.66
CA VAL A 132 -6.98 6.34 5.44
C VAL A 132 -7.87 6.35 4.20
N LEU A 133 -9.14 5.97 4.37
CA LEU A 133 -10.09 5.84 3.27
C LEU A 133 -10.85 7.14 2.96
N GLU A 134 -10.57 8.23 3.69
CA GLU A 134 -11.26 9.49 3.53
C GLU A 134 -10.99 10.11 2.15
N GLY A 135 -12.07 10.44 1.43
CA GLY A 135 -11.97 11.04 0.10
C GLY A 135 -11.46 10.11 -1.02
N ALA A 136 -11.32 8.81 -0.74
CA ALA A 136 -10.83 7.83 -1.69
C ALA A 136 -11.68 7.78 -2.97
N SER A 137 -11.04 8.01 -4.12
CA SER A 137 -11.69 7.92 -5.43
C SER A 137 -11.20 6.73 -6.25
N ALA A 138 -9.99 6.25 -5.98
CA ALA A 138 -9.46 5.02 -6.57
C ALA A 138 -8.78 4.21 -5.47
N VAL A 139 -9.02 2.90 -5.48
CA VAL A 139 -8.39 1.96 -4.55
C VAL A 139 -7.88 0.80 -5.38
N PHE A 140 -6.61 0.46 -5.19
CA PHE A 140 -5.96 -0.71 -5.78
C PHE A 140 -5.59 -1.66 -4.67
N ARG A 141 -5.72 -2.97 -4.92
CA ARG A 141 -5.33 -4.01 -3.99
C ARG A 141 -4.28 -4.88 -4.64
N LEU A 142 -3.16 -5.12 -3.97
CA LEU A 142 -2.18 -6.09 -4.42
C LEU A 142 -2.84 -7.48 -4.41
N THR A 143 -2.81 -8.18 -5.54
CA THR A 143 -3.33 -9.54 -5.61
C THR A 143 -2.35 -10.49 -4.93
N ASP A 144 -2.82 -11.70 -4.62
CA ASP A 144 -1.87 -12.74 -4.23
C ASP A 144 -0.99 -13.04 -5.45
N LEU A 145 0.31 -12.84 -5.27
CA LEU A 145 1.30 -13.19 -6.29
C LEU A 145 1.67 -14.65 -6.10
N ASP A 146 1.96 -15.34 -7.21
CA ASP A 146 2.37 -16.73 -7.13
C ASP A 146 3.68 -16.91 -6.34
N ASP A 147 3.96 -18.16 -5.98
CA ASP A 147 5.15 -18.50 -5.19
C ASP A 147 6.47 -18.11 -5.88
N THR A 148 6.49 -17.88 -7.20
CA THR A 148 7.69 -17.46 -7.91
C THR A 148 8.04 -15.99 -7.65
N ALA A 149 7.05 -15.18 -7.25
CA ALA A 149 7.25 -13.80 -6.83
C ALA A 149 7.76 -13.68 -5.38
N ARG A 150 7.65 -14.73 -4.57
CA ARG A 150 8.10 -14.72 -3.17
C ARG A 150 9.61 -14.89 -3.06
N HIS A 151 10.24 -14.17 -2.13
CA HIS A 151 11.64 -14.45 -1.78
C HIS A 151 11.73 -15.61 -0.75
N PRO A 152 12.92 -16.21 -0.52
CA PRO A 152 13.04 -17.46 0.24
C PRO A 152 12.50 -17.45 1.68
N TRP A 153 12.37 -16.29 2.31
CA TRP A 153 11.82 -16.12 3.66
C TRP A 153 10.46 -15.41 3.67
N GLY A 154 9.86 -15.13 2.50
CA GLY A 154 8.60 -14.38 2.39
C GLY A 154 7.38 -15.14 2.91
N GLY A 155 7.49 -16.46 3.12
CA GLY A 155 6.45 -17.24 3.79
C GLY A 155 6.40 -17.08 5.30
N GLN A 156 7.38 -16.38 5.90
CA GLN A 156 7.42 -16.12 7.35
C GLN A 156 6.75 -14.80 7.72
N LEU A 157 6.61 -13.88 6.77
CA LEU A 157 5.93 -12.60 6.98
C LEU A 157 4.45 -12.73 6.62
N GLY A 158 3.57 -12.26 7.50
CA GLY A 158 2.14 -12.26 7.22
C GLY A 158 1.54 -13.66 7.15
N VAL A 159 1.87 -14.52 8.12
CA VAL A 159 1.31 -15.89 8.22
C VAL A 159 -0.21 -15.85 8.27
N LEU A 160 -0.77 -14.83 8.92
CA LEU A 160 -2.21 -14.58 8.98
C LEU A 160 -2.72 -13.69 7.84
N GLY A 161 -1.84 -13.31 6.91
CA GLY A 161 -2.15 -12.57 5.68
C GLY A 161 -1.25 -11.36 5.48
N PHE A 162 -0.92 -11.08 4.22
CA PHE A 162 -0.33 -9.82 3.78
C PHE A 162 -1.34 -9.09 2.90
N HIS A 163 -1.88 -7.97 3.40
CA HIS A 163 -2.94 -7.22 2.72
C HIS A 163 -2.49 -5.81 2.41
N GLU A 164 -2.30 -5.53 1.12
CA GLU A 164 -1.86 -4.22 0.65
C GLU A 164 -2.89 -3.52 -0.21
N PHE A 165 -3.04 -2.22 0.05
CA PHE A 165 -3.88 -1.32 -0.71
C PHE A 165 -3.18 0.00 -1.01
N VAL A 166 -3.37 0.50 -2.23
CA VAL A 166 -3.04 1.88 -2.59
C VAL A 166 -4.34 2.65 -2.75
N VAL A 167 -4.53 3.66 -1.90
CA VAL A 167 -5.73 4.51 -1.84
C VAL A 167 -5.36 5.88 -2.37
N ILE A 168 -6.08 6.37 -3.37
CA ILE A 168 -5.84 7.67 -3.99
C ILE A 168 -7.02 8.59 -3.71
N SER A 169 -6.73 9.76 -3.16
CA SER A 169 -7.69 10.81 -2.82
C SER A 169 -7.38 12.10 -3.60
N PRO A 170 -7.94 12.26 -4.82
CA PRO A 170 -7.57 13.36 -5.71
C PRO A 170 -7.93 14.75 -5.18
N LYS A 171 -9.01 14.86 -4.40
CA LYS A 171 -9.44 16.15 -3.83
C LYS A 171 -8.41 16.73 -2.85
N SER A 172 -7.83 15.87 -2.01
CA SER A 172 -6.78 16.24 -1.06
C SER A 172 -5.38 16.10 -1.65
N LYS A 173 -5.24 15.58 -2.87
CA LYS A 173 -3.95 15.25 -3.51
C LYS A 173 -3.07 14.36 -2.64
N THR A 174 -3.69 13.39 -1.99
CA THR A 174 -3.00 12.43 -1.12
C THR A 174 -3.15 11.01 -1.63
N ILE A 175 -2.16 10.19 -1.29
CA ILE A 175 -2.13 8.75 -1.50
C ILE A 175 -1.82 8.10 -0.15
N ALA A 176 -2.45 6.98 0.15
CA ALA A 176 -2.08 6.11 1.25
C ALA A 176 -1.71 4.72 0.72
N LEU A 177 -0.50 4.26 1.04
CA LEU A 177 -0.09 2.87 0.93
C LEU A 177 -0.38 2.21 2.28
N LEU A 178 -1.42 1.38 2.35
CA LEU A 178 -1.81 0.65 3.53
C LEU A 178 -1.35 -0.80 3.41
N VAL A 179 -0.66 -1.31 4.43
CA VAL A 179 -0.32 -2.72 4.60
C VAL A 179 -0.85 -3.19 5.94
N ALA A 180 -1.58 -4.30 5.95
CA ALA A 180 -2.01 -4.99 7.16
C ALA A 180 -1.42 -6.40 7.16
N SER A 181 -0.65 -6.72 8.20
CA SER A 181 0.06 -7.99 8.32
C SER A 181 0.51 -8.30 9.75
N ASP A 182 1.29 -9.34 9.92
CA ASP A 182 1.76 -9.89 11.21
C ASP A 182 3.24 -10.26 11.15
N ASP A 183 3.90 -10.08 12.30
CA ASP A 183 5.27 -10.54 12.60
C ASP A 183 5.30 -11.98 13.14
#